data_AF-A0A4S4DES6-F1
#
_entry.id   AF-A0A4S4DES6-F1
#
_cell.length_a   1.000
_cell.length_b   1.000
_cell.length_c   1.000
_cell.angle_alpha   90.00
_cell.angle_beta   90.00
_cell.angle_gamma   90.00
#
_symmetry.space_group_name_H-M   'P 1'
#
loop_
_entity.id
_entity.type
_entity.pdbx_description
1 polymer ?
#
loop_
_entity_poly.entity_id
_entity_poly.type
_entity_poly.pdbx_seq_one_letter_code
_entity_poly.pdbx_strand_id
1 'polypeptide(L)'
;MASECCIHDMGFCGLCCLTWGVLLIDETRELVKSNVRPDMWIEILEHRLYTKLDKVYCGTSLRRSINMNIGPFQKILPGLVVDFVYIWQALLHSVPFGKMIVLDLFADAKPIWNTSSQFYGTPYIWCMLHNFGGNIEMYGILDSIASGPVDARVSANSTMVGVGMCMEGIEQNPVVYELMTEMAFRKHKVQVQKKKKKKKKKKKIKRNRKRSGFILGLIRDSYAILPQKHRFVIFPQQWLKSYSQRRYGKTVHEVDAAWEILHGTIYNCTDGIADHNIDFIVKFPDWDPSPLGTSEISRQDHMQNVLEPHKNRRFLFSKTSSPLPQAHLWYPTQDVVNALKLFLDAGSDLNVSLTYRYDLVDLTRQVLSKLANQVYLDAVTAFRDNDGKTLSSQSHKFKQLIKDIDKLLAADDNFLLGTWLESAKKLALNPSEMRQYEWNARTQVTMWFDTTISNQSKLHDYANKFWSGLLEGYYLPRASTYFSHLLKSLEENESFKMEDWRKEWIAFSNKWQAGTELYPLKAEGDAFAISKALFEKYFGKDIA
;
A
#
# COMPACT_ATOMS: atom_id res chain seq x y z
N MET A 1 -23.64 5.12 -37.32
CA MET A 1 -22.51 5.77 -38.03
C MET A 1 -21.61 6.39 -36.97
N ALA A 2 -20.32 6.52 -37.29
CA ALA A 2 -19.25 6.51 -36.29
C ALA A 2 -19.18 7.76 -35.39
N SER A 3 -18.77 7.52 -34.15
CA SER A 3 -17.95 8.45 -33.37
C SER A 3 -16.71 7.70 -32.90
N GLU A 4 -15.75 7.54 -33.82
CA GLU A 4 -14.40 7.07 -33.50
C GLU A 4 -13.73 8.11 -32.59
N CYS A 5 -13.65 7.82 -31.30
CA CYS A 5 -12.76 8.54 -30.41
C CYS A 5 -11.47 7.71 -30.29
N CYS A 6 -10.38 8.20 -30.87
CA CYS A 6 -9.12 7.49 -30.98
C CYS A 6 -8.46 7.26 -29.62
N ILE A 7 -8.82 6.16 -28.95
CA ILE A 7 -8.08 5.60 -27.82
C ILE A 7 -7.00 4.68 -28.41
N HIS A 8 -5.96 5.29 -28.98
CA HIS A 8 -4.74 4.61 -29.40
C HIS A 8 -3.53 5.17 -28.61
N ASP A 9 -2.67 4.28 -28.14
CA ASP A 9 -1.33 4.53 -27.58
C ASP A 9 -1.21 5.41 -26.31
N MET A 10 -2.09 5.21 -25.32
CA MET A 10 -1.86 5.69 -23.95
C MET A 10 -1.75 4.55 -22.94
N GLY A 11 -0.56 3.92 -22.89
CA GLY A 11 -0.23 2.95 -21.85
C GLY A 11 -0.23 3.59 -20.46
N PHE A 12 -1.30 3.39 -19.71
CA PHE A 12 -1.37 3.73 -18.28
C PHE A 12 -0.30 2.95 -17.50
N CYS A 13 0.36 3.65 -16.58
CA CYS A 13 1.33 3.07 -15.66
C CYS A 13 0.94 3.50 -14.26
N GLY A 14 0.11 2.69 -13.60
CA GLY A 14 -0.38 2.92 -12.23
C GLY A 14 0.70 2.91 -11.14
N LEU A 15 1.99 2.86 -11.50
CA LEU A 15 3.11 2.75 -10.57
C LEU A 15 3.78 4.10 -10.20
N CYS A 16 3.44 5.22 -10.85
CA CYS A 16 4.26 6.44 -10.79
C CYS A 16 3.53 7.78 -10.61
N CYS A 17 2.19 7.83 -10.59
CA CYS A 17 1.47 9.08 -10.90
C CYS A 17 0.80 9.82 -9.72
N LEU A 18 0.58 9.17 -8.57
CA LEU A 18 -0.17 9.75 -7.44
C LEU A 18 0.77 10.27 -6.34
N THR A 19 1.26 11.50 -6.48
CA THR A 19 2.00 12.20 -5.41
C THR A 19 1.28 13.42 -4.85
N TRP A 20 0.33 14.00 -5.61
CA TRP A 20 -0.37 15.23 -5.25
C TRP A 20 -1.62 15.40 -6.12
N GLY A 21 -2.55 16.24 -5.67
CA GLY A 21 -3.70 16.70 -6.44
C GLY A 21 -3.99 18.16 -6.15
N VAL A 22 -4.71 18.84 -7.04
CA VAL A 22 -5.11 20.24 -6.88
C VAL A 22 -6.60 20.32 -6.65
N LEU A 23 -7.02 21.06 -5.61
CA LEU A 23 -8.42 21.42 -5.38
C LEU A 23 -8.60 22.91 -5.73
N LEU A 24 -9.25 23.17 -6.86
CA LEU A 24 -9.64 24.53 -7.27
C LEU A 24 -10.95 24.93 -6.59
N ILE A 25 -11.04 26.19 -6.17
CA ILE A 25 -12.24 26.79 -5.57
C ILE A 25 -12.79 27.85 -6.54
N ASP A 26 -13.70 27.43 -7.42
CA ASP A 26 -14.46 28.34 -8.28
C ASP A 26 -15.93 28.45 -7.83
N GLU A 27 -16.71 29.34 -8.45
CA GLU A 27 -18.12 29.59 -8.10
C GLU A 27 -19.07 29.38 -9.29
N THR A 28 -19.51 28.14 -9.54
CA THR A 28 -20.55 27.84 -10.56
C THR A 28 -21.77 27.15 -9.93
N ARG A 29 -22.69 27.98 -9.41
CA ARG A 29 -24.01 27.52 -8.96
C ARG A 29 -24.93 27.29 -10.16
N GLU A 30 -25.29 26.04 -10.47
CA GLU A 30 -26.64 25.70 -11.01
C GLU A 30 -27.16 24.28 -10.69
N LEU A 31 -26.30 23.25 -10.51
CA LEU A 31 -26.77 21.86 -10.43
C LEU A 31 -26.89 21.23 -9.03
N VAL A 32 -26.27 21.79 -7.98
CA VAL A 32 -26.29 21.19 -6.62
C VAL A 32 -26.80 22.19 -5.58
N LYS A 33 -28.04 22.00 -5.09
CA LYS A 33 -28.57 22.70 -3.92
C LYS A 33 -27.95 22.13 -2.64
N SER A 34 -26.77 22.60 -2.26
CA SER A 34 -26.13 22.23 -0.98
C SER A 34 -25.52 23.43 -0.25
N ASN A 35 -25.27 23.27 1.05
CA ASN A 35 -24.55 24.23 1.88
C ASN A 35 -23.01 24.18 1.68
N VAL A 36 -22.53 23.39 0.71
CA VAL A 36 -21.13 23.39 0.27
C VAL A 36 -20.93 24.50 -0.74
N ARG A 37 -19.81 25.24 -0.70
CA ARG A 37 -19.47 26.16 -1.79
C ARG A 37 -19.25 25.32 -3.07
N PRO A 38 -20.10 25.48 -4.11
CA PRO A 38 -20.02 24.64 -5.29
C PRO A 38 -18.92 25.19 -6.19
N ASP A 39 -17.74 24.59 -6.09
CA ASP A 39 -17.28 23.61 -7.09
C ASP A 39 -15.90 23.09 -6.71
N MET A 40 -15.71 21.78 -6.85
CA MET A 40 -14.51 21.07 -6.43
C MET A 40 -13.92 20.32 -7.62
N TRP A 41 -13.09 21.02 -8.39
CA TRP A 41 -12.31 20.38 -9.45
C TRP A 41 -11.04 19.81 -8.81
N ILE A 42 -10.95 18.47 -8.76
CA ILE A 42 -9.73 17.76 -8.40
C ILE A 42 -8.95 17.48 -9.68
N GLU A 43 -7.92 18.26 -9.96
CA GLU A 43 -6.95 17.91 -11.01
C GLU A 43 -5.85 17.04 -10.39
N ILE A 44 -5.91 15.73 -10.66
CA ILE A 44 -4.82 14.80 -10.36
C ILE A 44 -3.82 14.91 -11.51
N LEU A 45 -2.79 15.74 -11.32
CA LEU A 45 -1.75 15.95 -12.31
C LEU A 45 -0.76 14.79 -12.33
N GLU A 46 -1.13 13.74 -13.07
CA GLU A 46 -0.28 12.59 -13.36
C GLU A 46 1.06 13.00 -13.99
N HIS A 47 2.13 12.30 -13.61
CA HIS A 47 3.50 12.74 -13.85
C HIS A 47 4.03 12.48 -15.29
N ARG A 48 3.21 12.71 -16.32
CA ARG A 48 3.66 12.70 -17.73
C ARG A 48 4.33 14.02 -18.13
N LEU A 49 5.54 13.89 -18.65
CA LEU A 49 6.32 14.97 -19.27
C LEU A 49 5.75 15.29 -20.64
N TYR A 50 4.70 16.12 -20.69
CA TYR A 50 4.35 16.82 -21.92
C TYR A 50 5.53 17.68 -22.38
N THR A 51 5.80 17.61 -23.69
CA THR A 51 6.88 18.34 -24.36
C THR A 51 6.69 19.86 -24.23
N LYS A 52 7.79 20.59 -24.42
CA LYS A 52 7.86 22.05 -24.22
C LYS A 52 6.84 22.79 -25.09
N LEU A 53 5.74 23.26 -24.49
CA LEU A 53 5.06 24.57 -24.69
C LEU A 53 3.65 24.60 -24.06
N ASP A 54 2.97 23.46 -23.95
CA ASP A 54 1.53 23.43 -23.61
C ASP A 54 1.17 23.72 -22.14
N LYS A 55 2.10 23.58 -21.19
CA LYS A 55 1.78 23.73 -19.76
C LYS A 55 1.42 25.15 -19.32
N VAL A 56 1.97 26.18 -19.97
CA VAL A 56 1.51 27.58 -19.75
C VAL A 56 0.11 27.79 -20.34
N TYR A 57 -0.20 27.09 -21.44
CA TYR A 57 -1.52 27.11 -22.05
C TYR A 57 -2.57 26.32 -21.28
N CYS A 58 -2.26 25.22 -20.60
CA CYS A 58 -3.28 24.45 -19.88
C CYS A 58 -3.92 25.28 -18.72
N GLY A 59 -3.08 25.88 -17.86
CA GLY A 59 -3.54 26.76 -16.78
C GLY A 59 -4.16 28.09 -17.23
N THR A 60 -3.96 28.51 -18.48
CA THR A 60 -4.58 29.74 -19.04
C THR A 60 -5.74 29.47 -20.00
N SER A 61 -5.82 28.28 -20.59
CA SER A 61 -6.87 27.92 -21.56
C SER A 61 -8.18 27.53 -20.89
N LEU A 62 -8.17 27.13 -19.62
CA LEU A 62 -9.40 27.06 -18.81
C LEU A 62 -10.02 28.47 -18.60
N ARG A 63 -9.27 29.54 -18.86
CA ARG A 63 -9.71 30.94 -18.72
C ARG A 63 -10.14 31.59 -20.04
N ARG A 64 -10.24 30.84 -21.14
CA ARG A 64 -10.49 31.36 -22.50
C ARG A 64 -11.94 31.75 -22.80
N SER A 65 -12.71 32.13 -21.78
CA SER A 65 -14.05 32.75 -21.89
C SER A 65 -14.13 34.17 -21.31
N ILE A 66 -13.03 34.77 -20.84
CA ILE A 66 -13.01 36.17 -20.40
C ILE A 66 -11.87 36.92 -21.11
N ASN A 67 -12.25 37.95 -21.87
CA ASN A 67 -11.39 38.78 -22.70
C ASN A 67 -10.15 39.32 -21.96
N MET A 68 -8.96 39.18 -22.57
CA MET A 68 -7.90 40.20 -22.52
C MET A 68 -6.83 39.98 -23.61
N ASN A 69 -6.44 41.06 -24.30
CA ASN A 69 -5.34 41.07 -25.27
C ASN A 69 -3.98 41.03 -24.57
N ILE A 70 -3.06 40.17 -25.04
CA ILE A 70 -1.64 40.22 -24.68
C ILE A 70 -0.80 40.02 -25.96
N GLY A 71 0.18 40.90 -26.18
CA GLY A 71 1.01 40.96 -27.39
C GLY A 71 2.09 39.87 -27.49
N PRO A 72 2.83 39.81 -28.62
CA PRO A 72 3.73 38.71 -28.94
C PRO A 72 5.01 38.76 -28.11
N PHE A 73 5.43 37.61 -27.57
CA PHE A 73 6.74 37.45 -26.93
C PHE A 73 7.66 36.50 -27.71
N GLN A 74 8.96 36.77 -27.65
CA GLN A 74 10.01 36.24 -28.51
C GLN A 74 10.13 34.70 -28.51
N LYS A 75 10.50 34.12 -29.65
CA LYS A 75 10.93 32.71 -29.78
C LYS A 75 12.12 32.43 -28.83
N ILE A 76 12.03 31.38 -28.01
CA ILE A 76 13.14 30.88 -27.19
C ILE A 76 13.79 29.66 -27.87
N LEU A 77 15.11 29.65 -27.92
CA LEU A 77 15.94 28.66 -28.62
C LEU A 77 15.90 27.25 -28.00
N PRO A 78 16.10 26.19 -28.80
CA PRO A 78 16.15 24.81 -28.30
C PRO A 78 17.49 24.54 -27.58
N GLY A 79 17.47 24.57 -26.24
CA GLY A 79 18.67 24.20 -25.45
C GLY A 79 18.47 24.10 -23.94
N LEU A 80 17.62 24.94 -23.33
CA LEU A 80 17.48 24.92 -21.87
C LEU A 80 16.76 23.65 -21.38
N VAL A 81 17.39 22.97 -20.43
CA VAL A 81 16.66 22.17 -19.42
C VAL A 81 15.95 23.17 -18.53
N VAL A 82 14.62 23.24 -18.62
CA VAL A 82 13.82 24.04 -17.69
C VAL A 82 13.82 23.29 -16.36
N ASP A 83 14.43 23.89 -15.34
CA ASP A 83 14.51 23.29 -14.01
C ASP A 83 13.10 23.11 -13.43
N PHE A 84 12.80 21.90 -12.93
CA PHE A 84 11.46 21.48 -12.53
C PHE A 84 10.85 22.41 -11.49
N VAL A 85 11.66 22.95 -10.58
CA VAL A 85 11.25 23.91 -9.53
C VAL A 85 10.46 25.08 -10.13
N TYR A 86 10.93 25.64 -11.25
CA TYR A 86 10.29 26.78 -11.90
C TYR A 86 8.95 26.41 -12.56
N ILE A 87 8.82 25.19 -13.11
CA ILE A 87 7.56 24.72 -13.70
C ILE A 87 6.49 24.57 -12.62
N TRP A 88 6.87 23.96 -11.49
CA TRP A 88 5.99 23.79 -10.33
C TRP A 88 5.55 25.12 -9.73
N GLN A 89 6.50 26.05 -9.52
CA GLN A 89 6.19 27.36 -8.99
C GLN A 89 5.31 28.17 -9.95
N ALA A 90 5.60 28.15 -11.26
CA ALA A 90 4.80 28.86 -12.27
C ALA A 90 3.35 28.34 -12.34
N LEU A 91 3.15 27.03 -12.23
CA LEU A 91 1.81 26.42 -12.18
C LEU A 91 1.07 26.79 -10.90
N LEU A 92 1.72 26.67 -9.74
CA LEU A 92 1.08 26.97 -8.45
C LEU A 92 0.81 28.47 -8.27
N HIS A 93 1.55 29.35 -8.95
CA HIS A 93 1.35 30.80 -8.93
C HIS A 93 0.51 31.32 -10.12
N SER A 94 0.09 30.48 -11.07
CA SER A 94 -0.86 30.88 -12.11
C SER A 94 -2.30 31.02 -11.59
N VAL A 95 -2.60 30.42 -10.44
CA VAL A 95 -3.88 30.57 -9.72
C VAL A 95 -3.71 31.60 -8.60
N PRO A 96 -4.62 32.57 -8.43
CA PRO A 96 -4.55 33.55 -7.35
C PRO A 96 -4.51 32.92 -5.95
N PHE A 97 -3.76 33.56 -5.04
CA PHE A 97 -3.66 33.10 -3.65
C PHE A 97 -5.03 32.96 -2.99
N GLY A 98 -5.25 31.83 -2.29
CA GLY A 98 -6.53 31.52 -1.62
C GLY A 98 -7.64 30.98 -2.54
N LYS A 99 -7.41 30.84 -3.84
CA LYS A 99 -8.33 30.16 -4.80
C LYS A 99 -7.98 28.70 -5.10
N MET A 100 -6.92 28.19 -4.48
CA MET A 100 -6.41 26.83 -4.66
C MET A 100 -5.92 26.27 -3.33
N ILE A 101 -6.18 24.98 -3.11
CA ILE A 101 -5.60 24.18 -2.03
C ILE A 101 -4.96 22.95 -2.67
N VAL A 102 -3.70 22.65 -2.34
CA VAL A 102 -3.03 21.42 -2.79
C VAL A 102 -3.34 20.28 -1.84
N LEU A 103 -3.61 19.10 -2.36
CA LEU A 103 -3.60 17.85 -1.62
C LEU A 103 -2.21 17.23 -1.76
N ASP A 104 -1.42 17.20 -0.68
CA ASP A 104 -0.16 16.44 -0.64
C ASP A 104 -0.54 14.97 -0.44
N LEU A 105 -0.96 14.31 -1.52
CA LEU A 105 -1.76 13.07 -1.49
C LEU A 105 -1.10 11.95 -0.69
N PHE A 106 0.22 11.79 -0.85
CA PHE A 106 1.00 10.69 -0.28
C PHE A 106 1.95 11.17 0.83
N ALA A 107 1.51 12.15 1.63
CA ALA A 107 2.38 12.83 2.59
C ALA A 107 2.79 12.00 3.81
N ASP A 108 2.15 10.84 4.02
CA ASP A 108 2.53 9.84 5.01
C ASP A 108 3.87 9.15 4.68
N ALA A 109 4.15 8.85 3.40
CA ALA A 109 5.39 8.19 2.98
C ALA A 109 6.31 9.06 2.10
N LYS A 110 5.75 9.88 1.21
CA LYS A 110 6.48 10.71 0.23
C LYS A 110 5.99 12.17 0.23
N PRO A 111 6.06 12.88 1.37
CA PRO A 111 5.63 14.27 1.49
C PRO A 111 6.36 15.18 0.49
N ILE A 112 5.58 15.97 -0.25
CA ILE A 112 6.10 16.98 -1.17
C ILE A 112 6.30 18.32 -0.45
N TRP A 113 5.52 18.63 0.59
CA TRP A 113 5.58 19.91 1.33
C TRP A 113 6.99 20.31 1.81
N ASN A 114 7.82 19.32 2.15
CA ASN A 114 9.18 19.54 2.67
C ASN A 114 10.22 19.85 1.59
N THR A 115 9.97 19.47 0.33
CA THR A 115 10.85 19.70 -0.82
C THR A 115 10.36 20.84 -1.71
N SER A 116 9.05 21.15 -1.67
CA SER A 116 8.42 22.27 -2.38
C SER A 116 8.44 23.59 -1.60
N SER A 117 9.14 23.64 -0.46
CA SER A 117 9.14 24.81 0.44
C SER A 117 7.73 25.26 0.83
N GLN A 118 6.90 24.34 1.32
CA GLN A 118 5.47 24.56 1.62
C GLN A 118 4.67 24.97 0.37
N PHE A 119 4.87 24.23 -0.73
CA PHE A 119 4.24 24.48 -2.04
C PHE A 119 4.39 25.92 -2.52
N TYR A 120 5.58 26.50 -2.31
CA TYR A 120 5.91 27.89 -2.68
C TYR A 120 4.93 28.94 -2.13
N GLY A 121 4.35 28.68 -0.95
CA GLY A 121 3.37 29.54 -0.31
C GLY A 121 1.91 29.18 -0.57
N THR A 122 1.61 28.23 -1.47
CA THR A 122 0.22 27.78 -1.70
C THR A 122 -0.29 26.98 -0.49
N PRO A 123 -1.54 27.20 -0.03
CA PRO A 123 -2.15 26.38 1.03
C PRO A 123 -2.24 24.91 0.65
N TYR A 124 -2.02 24.01 1.61
CA TYR A 124 -2.15 22.57 1.36
C TYR A 124 -2.77 21.77 2.52
N ILE A 125 -3.29 20.60 2.18
CA ILE A 125 -3.75 19.57 3.10
C ILE A 125 -2.72 18.44 3.09
N TRP A 126 -2.24 18.04 4.27
CA TRP A 126 -1.40 16.85 4.42
C TRP A 126 -2.30 15.62 4.33
N CYS A 127 -2.17 14.79 3.31
CA CYS A 127 -2.99 13.61 3.15
C CYS A 127 -2.20 12.34 3.45
N MET A 128 -2.90 11.36 4.05
CA MET A 128 -2.45 9.99 4.10
C MET A 128 -3.06 9.22 2.93
N LEU A 129 -2.20 8.66 2.07
CA LEU A 129 -2.65 7.77 0.98
C LEU A 129 -2.77 6.34 1.48
N HIS A 130 -1.78 5.86 2.24
CA HIS A 130 -1.73 4.52 2.86
C HIS A 130 -1.92 3.29 1.94
N ASN A 131 -3.07 3.13 1.29
CA ASN A 131 -3.47 1.94 0.57
C ASN A 131 -3.81 2.23 -0.90
N PHE A 132 -3.31 1.35 -1.76
CA PHE A 132 -3.51 1.34 -3.21
C PHE A 132 -4.39 0.15 -3.61
N GLY A 133 -5.20 0.30 -4.66
CA GLY A 133 -6.07 -0.74 -5.22
C GLY A 133 -7.13 -1.32 -4.27
N GLY A 134 -7.27 -0.81 -3.04
CA GLY A 134 -7.99 -1.54 -1.99
C GLY A 134 -7.34 -2.88 -1.64
N ASN A 135 -6.02 -3.03 -1.81
CA ASN A 135 -5.35 -4.32 -1.53
C ASN A 135 -5.47 -4.69 -0.06
N ILE A 136 -5.68 -5.99 0.22
CA ILE A 136 -5.73 -6.53 1.59
C ILE A 136 -4.35 -7.06 1.95
N GLU A 137 -3.57 -6.23 2.64
CA GLU A 137 -2.29 -6.55 3.25
C GLU A 137 -2.22 -5.84 4.60
N MET A 138 -1.63 -6.47 5.63
CA MET A 138 -1.33 -5.74 6.85
C MET A 138 -0.08 -4.89 6.62
N TYR A 139 -0.25 -3.57 6.64
CA TYR A 139 0.81 -2.60 6.39
C TYR A 139 0.55 -1.33 7.20
N GLY A 140 1.62 -0.60 7.53
CA GLY A 140 1.49 0.79 7.92
C GLY A 140 2.80 1.44 8.35
N ILE A 141 2.71 2.74 8.57
CA ILE A 141 3.82 3.61 8.95
C ILE A 141 3.40 4.50 10.14
N LEU A 142 2.95 3.85 11.22
CA LEU A 142 2.31 4.52 12.36
C LEU A 142 3.19 5.61 12.98
N ASP A 143 4.52 5.43 13.02
CA ASP A 143 5.47 6.43 13.52
C ASP A 143 5.50 7.70 12.64
N SER A 144 5.34 7.55 11.32
CA SER A 144 5.20 8.68 10.38
C SER A 144 3.87 9.39 10.62
N ILE A 145 2.76 8.65 10.66
CA ILE A 145 1.41 9.23 10.85
C ILE A 145 1.27 9.93 12.21
N ALA A 146 1.83 9.35 13.27
CA ALA A 146 1.88 9.89 14.63
C ALA A 146 2.61 11.25 14.77
N SER A 147 3.38 11.65 13.76
CA SER A 147 4.28 12.81 13.81
C SER A 147 4.12 13.78 12.62
N GLY A 148 3.93 13.27 11.41
CA GLY A 148 3.90 13.99 10.13
C GLY A 148 2.97 15.20 10.09
N PRO A 149 1.66 15.09 10.41
CA PRO A 149 0.74 16.23 10.45
C PRO A 149 1.16 17.33 11.43
N VAL A 150 1.84 16.97 12.52
CA VAL A 150 2.33 17.94 13.51
C VAL A 150 3.63 18.57 13.01
N ASP A 151 4.54 17.79 12.42
CA ASP A 151 5.79 18.31 11.83
C ASP A 151 5.53 19.27 10.66
N ALA A 152 4.64 18.91 9.74
CA ALA A 152 4.22 19.76 8.64
C ALA A 152 3.67 21.10 9.16
N ARG A 153 2.76 21.07 10.15
CA ARG A 153 2.11 22.26 10.72
C ARG A 153 3.03 23.16 11.56
N VAL A 154 4.01 22.62 12.28
CA VAL A 154 4.94 23.42 13.11
C VAL A 154 6.23 23.80 12.40
N SER A 155 6.42 23.35 11.16
CA SER A 155 7.56 23.73 10.34
C SER A 155 7.55 25.21 9.97
N ALA A 156 8.74 25.77 9.67
CA ALA A 156 8.88 27.18 9.32
C ALA A 156 8.08 27.50 8.04
N ASN A 157 7.36 28.63 8.08
CA ASN A 157 6.51 29.12 6.99
C ASN A 157 5.41 28.15 6.52
N SER A 158 4.98 27.22 7.37
CA SER A 158 3.95 26.24 7.02
C SER A 158 2.66 26.89 6.51
N THR A 159 2.21 26.44 5.34
CA THR A 159 0.94 26.79 4.71
C THR A 159 -0.09 25.66 4.82
N MET A 160 0.16 24.70 5.73
CA MET A 160 -0.75 23.59 6.00
C MET A 160 -2.06 24.09 6.61
N VAL A 161 -3.18 23.86 5.92
CA VAL A 161 -4.53 24.27 6.34
C VAL A 161 -5.41 23.11 6.83
N GLY A 162 -4.99 21.86 6.62
CA GLY A 162 -5.76 20.70 7.09
C GLY A 162 -5.02 19.37 6.98
N VAL A 163 -5.70 18.30 7.39
CA VAL A 163 -5.30 16.91 7.18
C VAL A 163 -6.36 16.17 6.37
N GLY A 164 -5.95 15.17 5.60
CA GLY A 164 -6.83 14.38 4.72
C GLY A 164 -6.52 12.89 4.74
N MET A 165 -7.46 12.12 4.21
CA MET A 165 -7.37 10.68 4.02
C MET A 165 -7.79 10.40 2.58
N CYS A 166 -6.90 9.78 1.78
CA CYS A 166 -7.03 9.70 0.32
C CYS A 166 -6.81 8.27 -0.21
N MET A 167 -6.98 7.25 0.63
CA MET A 167 -6.81 5.84 0.28
C MET A 167 -7.67 5.42 -0.91
N GLU A 168 -7.14 4.56 -1.77
CA GLU A 168 -7.90 3.99 -2.90
C GLU A 168 -8.93 2.94 -2.44
N GLY A 169 -8.78 2.38 -1.23
CA GLY A 169 -9.78 1.53 -0.59
C GLY A 169 -9.68 1.54 0.95
N ILE A 170 -10.80 1.26 1.62
CA ILE A 170 -11.00 1.63 3.05
C ILE A 170 -11.21 0.46 4.02
N GLU A 171 -11.34 -0.78 3.53
CA GLU A 171 -11.82 -1.94 4.32
C GLU A 171 -10.71 -2.76 4.99
N GLN A 172 -9.57 -2.13 5.32
CA GLN A 172 -8.39 -2.78 5.91
C GLN A 172 -7.62 -1.85 6.86
N ASN A 173 -6.74 -2.41 7.70
CA ASN A 173 -5.86 -1.71 8.65
C ASN A 173 -6.52 -0.59 9.49
N PRO A 174 -7.62 -0.87 10.22
CA PRO A 174 -8.35 0.15 10.99
C PRO A 174 -7.50 0.90 12.02
N VAL A 175 -6.42 0.29 12.54
CA VAL A 175 -5.45 0.93 13.45
C VAL A 175 -4.79 2.17 12.83
N VAL A 176 -4.54 2.15 11.52
CA VAL A 176 -3.92 3.25 10.77
C VAL A 176 -4.91 4.42 10.66
N TYR A 177 -6.18 4.12 10.37
CA TYR A 177 -7.24 5.11 10.17
C TYR A 177 -7.71 5.74 11.47
N GLU A 178 -7.79 4.97 12.56
CA GLU A 178 -8.07 5.51 13.90
C GLU A 178 -6.95 6.45 14.36
N LEU A 179 -5.67 6.08 14.14
CA LEU A 179 -4.56 6.98 14.44
C LEU A 179 -4.63 8.27 13.63
N MET A 180 -4.82 8.17 12.31
CA MET A 180 -4.82 9.34 11.42
C MET A 180 -5.96 10.31 11.72
N THR A 181 -7.17 9.80 11.96
CA THR A 181 -8.31 10.64 12.37
C THR A 181 -8.09 11.32 13.71
N GLU A 182 -7.49 10.63 14.70
CA GLU A 182 -7.13 11.25 15.99
C GLU A 182 -6.05 12.34 15.85
N MET A 183 -5.14 12.21 14.88
CA MET A 183 -4.11 13.22 14.61
C MET A 183 -4.67 14.57 14.13
N ALA A 184 -5.88 14.61 13.54
CA ALA A 184 -6.57 15.85 13.19
C ALA A 184 -6.86 16.74 14.41
N PHE A 185 -7.10 16.14 15.58
CA PHE A 185 -7.42 16.82 16.82
C PHE A 185 -6.19 17.08 17.72
N ARG A 186 -5.02 16.52 17.37
CA ARG A 186 -3.81 16.60 18.20
C ARG A 186 -3.00 17.88 17.99
N LYS A 187 -2.78 18.63 19.07
CA LYS A 187 -1.82 19.75 19.10
C LYS A 187 -0.35 19.30 19.20
N HIS A 188 -0.08 18.07 19.61
CA HIS A 188 1.26 17.53 19.87
C HIS A 188 1.38 16.12 19.29
N LYS A 189 2.61 15.72 18.93
CA LYS A 189 2.93 14.36 18.45
C LYS A 189 2.60 13.31 19.50
N VAL A 190 2.24 12.11 19.05
CA VAL A 190 2.38 10.90 19.86
C VAL A 190 3.88 10.55 19.85
N GLN A 191 4.55 10.57 21.01
CA GLN A 191 6.02 10.51 21.05
C GLN A 191 6.55 9.09 20.91
N VAL A 192 7.09 8.74 19.75
CA VAL A 192 7.84 7.49 19.52
C VAL A 192 8.99 7.35 20.52
N GLN A 193 9.07 6.22 21.24
CA GLN A 193 10.29 5.88 21.98
C GLN A 193 11.44 5.60 21.01
N LYS A 194 12.39 6.53 20.90
CA LYS A 194 13.71 6.21 20.31
C LYS A 194 14.35 5.08 21.13
N LYS A 195 14.55 3.91 20.50
CA LYS A 195 15.23 2.73 21.09
C LYS A 195 16.39 3.19 21.97
N LYS A 196 16.36 2.78 23.27
CA LYS A 196 17.28 3.24 24.32
C LYS A 196 18.72 3.30 23.79
N LYS A 197 19.29 4.51 23.62
CA LYS A 197 20.72 4.67 23.28
C LYS A 197 21.53 3.83 24.27
N LYS A 198 22.25 2.81 23.78
CA LYS A 198 23.14 1.96 24.60
C LYS A 198 23.96 2.88 25.52
N LYS A 199 23.76 2.78 26.84
CA LYS A 199 24.52 3.57 27.83
C LYS A 199 26.01 3.25 27.64
N LYS A 200 26.75 4.09 26.90
CA LYS A 200 28.21 4.02 26.82
C LYS A 200 28.73 4.19 28.26
N LYS A 201 29.13 3.09 28.91
CA LYS A 201 29.88 3.13 30.18
C LYS A 201 31.17 3.91 29.92
N LYS A 202 31.17 5.21 30.21
CA LYS A 202 32.41 6.00 30.29
C LYS A 202 33.23 5.43 31.44
N LYS A 203 34.25 4.62 31.14
CA LYS A 203 35.32 4.28 32.10
C LYS A 203 35.93 5.60 32.57
N LYS A 204 35.73 5.97 33.84
CA LYS A 204 36.45 7.09 34.47
C LYS A 204 37.92 6.69 34.58
N ILE A 205 38.76 7.24 33.71
CA ILE A 205 40.22 7.23 33.92
C ILE A 205 40.49 8.18 35.10
N LYS A 206 40.94 7.62 36.23
CA LYS A 206 41.48 8.42 37.34
C LYS A 206 42.81 9.04 36.87
N ARG A 207 42.84 10.35 36.63
CA ARG A 207 44.09 11.12 36.57
C ARG A 207 44.23 11.92 37.87
N ASN A 208 45.25 11.58 38.66
CA ASN A 208 45.63 12.31 39.86
C ASN A 208 46.14 13.72 39.49
N ARG A 209 45.65 14.75 40.17
CA ARG A 209 46.42 15.98 40.45
C ARG A 209 45.93 16.59 41.78
N LYS A 210 46.87 16.98 42.65
CA LYS A 210 46.65 17.47 44.02
C LYS A 210 46.64 19.01 44.05
N ARG A 211 45.81 19.58 44.95
CA ARG A 211 45.86 20.97 45.53
C ARG A 211 45.66 22.13 44.51
N SER A 212 44.96 23.24 44.79
CA SER A 212 44.26 23.83 45.98
C SER A 212 42.90 24.44 45.53
N GLY A 213 42.01 25.04 46.34
CA GLY A 213 41.90 25.27 47.79
C GLY A 213 41.32 26.67 48.12
N PHE A 214 40.49 26.81 49.19
CA PHE A 214 39.74 28.03 49.62
C PHE A 214 38.62 28.48 48.63
N ILE A 215 37.43 29.02 49.02
CA ILE A 215 36.77 29.24 50.32
C ILE A 215 35.21 29.22 50.19
N LEU A 216 34.49 29.32 51.34
CA LEU A 216 33.03 29.37 51.63
C LEU A 216 32.02 29.83 50.55
N GLY A 217 30.76 29.37 50.70
CA GLY A 217 29.58 30.04 50.12
C GLY A 217 28.24 29.29 50.32
N LEU A 218 27.66 29.31 51.52
CA LEU A 218 26.29 28.84 51.78
C LEU A 218 25.26 29.84 51.23
N ILE A 219 24.43 29.46 50.25
CA ILE A 219 23.12 30.09 50.03
C ILE A 219 22.06 28.99 49.91
N ARG A 220 20.97 29.21 50.63
CA ARG A 220 19.87 28.28 50.90
C ARG A 220 18.68 28.61 50.01
N ASP A 221 17.86 27.60 49.78
CA ASP A 221 16.65 27.56 48.96
C ASP A 221 15.79 28.84 48.90
N SER A 222 15.47 29.30 47.68
CA SER A 222 14.24 30.04 47.34
C SER A 222 14.04 30.15 45.83
N TYR A 223 13.47 29.11 45.21
CA TYR A 223 12.76 29.25 43.93
C TYR A 223 11.37 28.63 44.05
N ALA A 224 10.35 29.46 43.83
CA ALA A 224 8.96 29.06 43.97
C ALA A 224 8.60 27.95 42.97
N ILE A 225 7.94 26.90 43.46
CA ILE A 225 7.37 25.84 42.63
C ILE A 225 6.11 26.39 41.96
N LEU A 226 6.25 26.90 40.73
CA LEU A 226 5.12 27.04 39.83
C LEU A 226 4.70 25.64 39.35
N PRO A 227 3.40 25.28 39.42
CA PRO A 227 2.95 23.95 38.99
C PRO A 227 3.09 23.82 37.47
N GLN A 228 4.03 22.98 37.03
CA GLN A 228 4.12 22.63 35.61
C GLN A 228 2.85 21.88 35.21
N LYS A 229 2.03 22.51 34.35
CA LYS A 229 0.94 21.82 33.65
C LYS A 229 1.48 20.54 33.02
N HIS A 230 1.00 19.38 33.48
CA HIS A 230 1.42 18.10 32.92
C HIS A 230 1.08 18.07 31.43
N ARG A 231 2.11 18.16 30.58
CA ARG A 231 2.00 17.77 29.18
C ARG A 231 1.78 16.27 29.15
N PHE A 232 0.56 15.83 28.88
CA PHE A 232 0.26 14.44 28.58
C PHE A 232 1.03 14.03 27.32
N VAL A 233 2.15 13.34 27.52
CA VAL A 233 2.94 12.70 26.47
C VAL A 233 2.46 11.27 26.37
N ILE A 234 1.78 10.94 25.27
CA ILE A 234 1.37 9.58 24.96
C ILE A 234 2.42 8.99 24.00
N PHE A 235 2.91 7.80 24.31
CA PHE A 235 3.80 7.03 23.44
C PHE A 235 2.98 6.14 22.49
N PRO A 236 3.42 5.82 21.25
CA PRO A 236 2.68 4.94 20.34
C PRO A 236 2.33 3.58 20.96
N GLN A 237 3.24 3.00 21.75
CA GLN A 237 2.97 1.75 22.48
C GLN A 237 1.84 1.92 23.51
N GLN A 238 1.72 3.08 24.15
CA GLN A 238 0.64 3.38 25.10
C GLN A 238 -0.68 3.70 24.38
N TRP A 239 -0.59 4.35 23.20
CA TRP A 239 -1.74 4.55 22.32
C TRP A 239 -2.28 3.21 21.81
N LEU A 240 -1.40 2.29 21.38
CA LEU A 240 -1.76 0.96 20.90
C LEU A 240 -2.42 0.10 21.98
N LYS A 241 -1.94 0.13 23.23
CA LYS A 241 -2.63 -0.54 24.36
C LYS A 241 -3.99 0.05 24.67
N SER A 242 -4.13 1.37 24.47
CA SER A 242 -5.42 2.02 24.60
C SER A 242 -6.36 1.67 23.42
N TYR A 243 -5.80 1.47 22.23
CA TYR A 243 -6.51 1.05 21.02
C TYR A 243 -6.99 -0.41 21.14
N SER A 244 -6.12 -1.37 21.47
CA SER A 244 -6.47 -2.78 21.71
C SER A 244 -7.59 -2.89 22.76
N GLN A 245 -7.43 -2.22 23.90
CA GLN A 245 -8.43 -2.23 24.97
C GLN A 245 -9.78 -1.67 24.52
N ARG A 246 -9.82 -0.53 23.81
CA ARG A 246 -11.06 0.04 23.28
C ARG A 246 -11.69 -0.87 22.23
N ARG A 247 -10.88 -1.40 21.32
CA ARG A 247 -11.30 -2.21 20.18
C ARG A 247 -11.91 -3.53 20.63
N TYR A 248 -11.28 -4.21 21.60
CA TYR A 248 -11.72 -5.55 22.05
C TYR A 248 -12.60 -5.53 23.31
N GLY A 249 -12.72 -4.38 23.99
CA GLY A 249 -13.53 -4.20 25.19
C GLY A 249 -12.92 -4.76 26.49
N LYS A 250 -11.71 -5.31 26.44
CA LYS A 250 -10.95 -5.87 27.57
C LYS A 250 -9.46 -5.59 27.44
N THR A 251 -8.75 -5.56 28.56
CA THR A 251 -7.28 -5.58 28.60
C THR A 251 -6.81 -7.02 28.74
N VAL A 252 -5.95 -7.48 27.82
CA VAL A 252 -5.32 -8.81 27.84
C VAL A 252 -3.85 -8.65 27.47
N HIS A 253 -2.95 -9.19 28.28
CA HIS A 253 -1.52 -8.86 28.22
C HIS A 253 -0.81 -9.43 26.99
N GLU A 254 -1.27 -10.58 26.53
CA GLU A 254 -0.78 -11.31 25.36
C GLU A 254 -1.02 -10.47 24.09
N VAL A 255 -2.23 -9.94 23.92
CA VAL A 255 -2.59 -9.06 22.79
C VAL A 255 -1.89 -7.70 22.87
N ASP A 256 -1.71 -7.13 24.07
CA ASP A 256 -0.88 -5.93 24.25
C ASP A 256 0.58 -6.15 23.81
N ALA A 257 1.14 -7.33 24.10
CA ALA A 257 2.48 -7.72 23.64
C ALA A 257 2.51 -8.00 22.13
N ALA A 258 1.46 -8.60 21.57
CA ALA A 258 1.33 -8.80 20.13
C ALA A 258 1.30 -7.47 19.37
N TRP A 259 0.52 -6.48 19.83
CA TRP A 259 0.49 -5.14 19.24
C TRP A 259 1.83 -4.39 19.36
N GLU A 260 2.64 -4.62 20.40
CA GLU A 260 4.01 -4.13 20.46
C GLU A 260 4.91 -4.76 19.37
N ILE A 261 4.73 -6.05 19.07
CA ILE A 261 5.46 -6.73 17.98
C ILE A 261 4.98 -6.22 16.60
N LEU A 262 3.67 -6.11 16.38
CA LEU A 262 3.09 -5.61 15.13
C LEU A 262 3.52 -4.17 14.84
N HIS A 263 3.61 -3.31 15.88
CA HIS A 263 4.23 -1.99 15.78
C HIS A 263 5.71 -2.05 15.43
N GLY A 264 6.46 -3.00 15.99
CA GLY A 264 7.87 -3.18 15.68
C GLY A 264 8.17 -3.75 14.28
N THR A 265 7.16 -4.21 13.55
CA THR A 265 7.27 -4.98 12.29
C THR A 265 6.36 -4.41 11.19
N ILE A 266 5.19 -5.01 11.00
CA ILE A 266 4.17 -4.68 9.98
C ILE A 266 3.85 -3.18 9.95
N TYR A 267 3.57 -2.58 11.11
CA TYR A 267 3.07 -1.21 11.23
C TYR A 267 4.17 -0.14 11.36
N ASN A 268 5.41 -0.50 11.06
CA ASN A 268 6.55 0.41 10.99
C ASN A 268 7.44 0.08 9.78
N CYS A 269 6.84 0.11 8.58
CA CYS A 269 7.61 0.11 7.34
C CYS A 269 8.49 1.38 7.24
N THR A 270 9.70 1.26 6.68
CA THR A 270 10.67 2.38 6.62
C THR A 270 11.51 2.44 5.34
N ASP A 271 11.23 1.60 4.34
CA ASP A 271 11.97 1.57 3.07
C ASP A 271 11.52 2.64 2.05
N GLY A 272 10.32 3.23 2.24
CA GLY A 272 9.75 4.23 1.33
C GLY A 272 9.16 3.65 0.05
N ILE A 273 8.91 2.33 0.01
CA ILE A 273 8.18 1.66 -1.05
C ILE A 273 6.68 1.97 -0.89
N ALA A 274 5.96 2.11 -2.00
CA ALA A 274 4.50 2.21 -1.97
C ALA A 274 3.94 0.80 -1.82
N ASP A 275 3.18 0.53 -0.76
CA ASP A 275 2.68 -0.81 -0.49
C ASP A 275 1.53 -1.17 -1.43
N HIS A 276 1.85 -2.02 -2.40
CA HIS A 276 0.88 -2.76 -3.20
C HIS A 276 1.04 -4.22 -2.81
N ASN A 277 -0.07 -4.93 -2.55
CA ASN A 277 0.05 -6.36 -2.24
C ASN A 277 0.55 -7.11 -3.48
N ILE A 278 1.76 -7.66 -3.36
CA ILE A 278 2.44 -8.46 -4.38
C ILE A 278 2.78 -9.87 -3.87
N ASP A 279 2.06 -10.37 -2.87
CA ASP A 279 2.12 -11.77 -2.45
C ASP A 279 1.76 -12.68 -3.63
N PHE A 280 2.54 -13.75 -3.84
CA PHE A 280 2.46 -14.56 -5.06
C PHE A 280 1.13 -15.30 -5.24
N ILE A 281 0.32 -15.42 -4.18
CA ILE A 281 -1.06 -15.91 -4.28
C ILE A 281 -1.92 -14.95 -5.13
N VAL A 282 -1.86 -13.66 -4.84
CA VAL A 282 -2.75 -12.65 -5.44
C VAL A 282 -2.13 -11.92 -6.62
N LYS A 283 -0.81 -11.94 -6.74
CA LYS A 283 -0.05 -11.40 -7.87
C LYS A 283 0.98 -12.40 -8.35
N PHE A 284 0.50 -13.38 -9.09
CA PHE A 284 1.33 -14.48 -9.55
C PHE A 284 2.39 -14.00 -10.56
N PRO A 285 3.70 -14.28 -10.36
CA PRO A 285 4.75 -13.72 -11.22
C PRO A 285 4.67 -14.16 -12.70
N ASP A 286 4.64 -13.20 -13.61
CA ASP A 286 4.59 -13.41 -15.06
C ASP A 286 6.00 -13.40 -15.70
N TRP A 287 6.74 -14.50 -15.50
CA TRP A 287 8.17 -14.62 -15.87
C TRP A 287 8.59 -16.09 -16.10
N ASP A 288 9.74 -16.31 -16.74
CA ASP A 288 10.29 -17.64 -17.04
C ASP A 288 11.31 -18.04 -15.96
N PRO A 289 11.05 -19.09 -15.15
CA PRO A 289 11.97 -19.53 -14.12
C PRO A 289 13.18 -20.32 -14.64
N SER A 290 13.24 -20.68 -15.91
CA SER A 290 14.31 -21.51 -16.49
C SER A 290 15.72 -20.96 -16.21
N PRO A 291 16.75 -21.82 -16.01
CA PRO A 291 18.13 -21.35 -15.86
C PRO A 291 18.59 -20.53 -17.07
N LEU A 292 19.28 -19.42 -16.82
CA LEU A 292 19.86 -18.55 -17.87
C LEU A 292 20.98 -19.28 -18.63
N GLY A 293 20.61 -20.10 -19.62
CA GLY A 293 21.56 -20.99 -20.30
C GLY A 293 21.13 -21.68 -21.60
N THR A 294 19.91 -21.51 -22.12
CA THR A 294 19.47 -22.16 -23.39
C THR A 294 18.54 -21.29 -24.26
N SER A 295 18.98 -20.08 -24.62
CA SER A 295 18.62 -19.43 -25.91
C SER A 295 19.36 -18.09 -26.09
N GLU A 296 20.28 -18.01 -27.04
CA GLU A 296 20.87 -16.72 -27.46
C GLU A 296 19.95 -15.93 -28.42
N ILE A 297 18.64 -15.98 -28.20
CA ILE A 297 17.63 -15.24 -29.01
C ILE A 297 16.54 -14.64 -28.10
N SER A 298 16.94 -13.82 -27.13
CA SER A 298 16.01 -12.91 -26.40
C SER A 298 16.65 -11.61 -25.88
N ARG A 299 17.94 -11.38 -26.13
CA ARG A 299 18.68 -10.19 -25.66
C ARG A 299 18.17 -8.86 -26.24
N GLN A 300 17.27 -8.86 -27.23
CA GLN A 300 16.64 -7.65 -27.76
C GLN A 300 15.28 -7.30 -27.14
N ASP A 301 14.49 -8.27 -26.66
CA ASP A 301 13.19 -7.99 -26.01
C ASP A 301 13.29 -7.84 -24.48
N HIS A 302 14.25 -8.52 -23.83
CA HIS A 302 14.48 -8.34 -22.39
C HIS A 302 15.15 -7.01 -22.00
N MET A 303 15.45 -6.13 -22.97
CA MET A 303 15.91 -4.76 -22.72
C MET A 303 14.89 -3.66 -23.07
N GLN A 304 13.75 -3.94 -23.72
CA GLN A 304 12.77 -2.88 -24.03
C GLN A 304 11.74 -2.60 -22.92
N ASN A 305 11.62 -3.46 -21.91
CA ASN A 305 10.85 -3.18 -20.67
C ASN A 305 11.72 -2.79 -19.47
N VAL A 306 13.02 -2.52 -19.68
CA VAL A 306 13.90 -1.93 -18.67
C VAL A 306 14.27 -0.51 -19.11
N LEU A 307 13.69 0.48 -18.43
CA LEU A 307 13.97 1.90 -18.62
C LEU A 307 15.49 2.19 -18.69
N GLU A 308 15.93 2.68 -19.85
CA GLU A 308 17.25 3.29 -20.07
C GLU A 308 17.50 4.39 -19.00
N PRO A 309 18.53 4.27 -18.16
CA PRO A 309 18.76 5.19 -17.07
C PRO A 309 19.46 6.46 -17.57
N HIS A 310 18.68 7.42 -18.07
CA HIS A 310 19.16 8.79 -18.23
C HIS A 310 19.68 9.32 -16.87
N LYS A 311 21.01 9.44 -16.79
CA LYS A 311 21.77 9.91 -15.63
C LYS A 311 21.28 11.29 -15.18
N ASN A 312 20.38 11.34 -14.20
CA ASN A 312 20.13 12.42 -13.21
C ASN A 312 18.72 12.29 -12.59
N ARG A 313 18.46 11.25 -11.78
CA ARG A 313 17.24 11.16 -10.95
C ARG A 313 17.56 10.75 -9.52
N ARG A 314 17.13 11.57 -8.54
CA ARG A 314 17.28 11.33 -7.09
C ARG A 314 16.24 10.33 -6.56
N PHE A 315 16.09 9.18 -7.23
CA PHE A 315 15.16 8.14 -6.82
C PHE A 315 15.91 6.81 -6.77
N LEU A 316 16.42 6.48 -5.58
CA LEU A 316 17.13 5.23 -5.30
C LEU A 316 16.11 4.09 -5.17
N PHE A 317 15.74 3.50 -6.31
CA PHE A 317 15.25 2.12 -6.31
C PHE A 317 16.42 1.22 -5.92
N SER A 318 16.42 0.74 -4.68
CA SER A 318 17.33 -0.32 -4.24
C SER A 318 16.94 -1.65 -4.90
N LYS A 319 17.26 -1.80 -6.19
CA LYS A 319 17.22 -3.10 -6.86
C LYS A 319 18.29 -4.00 -6.25
N THR A 320 17.90 -4.77 -5.25
CA THR A 320 18.53 -6.05 -4.92
C THR A 320 18.62 -6.89 -6.19
N SER A 321 19.82 -7.30 -6.58
CA SER A 321 20.06 -8.04 -7.83
C SER A 321 19.68 -9.52 -7.70
N SER A 322 18.44 -9.78 -7.30
CA SER A 322 17.87 -11.13 -7.21
C SER A 322 17.52 -11.66 -8.61
N PRO A 323 17.95 -12.88 -8.98
CA PRO A 323 17.50 -13.57 -10.20
C PRO A 323 16.14 -14.26 -10.02
N LEU A 324 15.42 -13.95 -8.94
CA LEU A 324 14.08 -14.41 -8.59
C LEU A 324 13.17 -13.20 -8.30
N PRO A 325 11.87 -13.26 -8.63
CA PRO A 325 10.91 -12.24 -8.21
C PRO A 325 10.90 -12.13 -6.68
N GLN A 326 10.69 -10.91 -6.17
CA GLN A 326 10.62 -10.64 -4.73
C GLN A 326 9.24 -10.07 -4.40
N ALA A 327 8.49 -10.77 -3.54
CA ALA A 327 7.31 -10.21 -2.89
C ALA A 327 7.75 -9.20 -1.82
N HIS A 328 6.88 -8.24 -1.49
CA HIS A 328 7.20 -7.17 -0.55
C HIS A 328 7.27 -7.72 0.89
N LEU A 329 8.39 -7.46 1.57
CA LEU A 329 8.63 -7.88 2.94
C LEU A 329 9.69 -6.99 3.60
N TRP A 330 9.28 -6.16 4.57
CA TRP A 330 10.14 -5.24 5.32
C TRP A 330 10.41 -5.69 6.77
N TYR A 331 9.91 -6.86 7.17
CA TYR A 331 9.95 -7.35 8.55
C TYR A 331 10.29 -8.85 8.65
N PRO A 332 10.81 -9.34 9.81
CA PRO A 332 11.00 -10.77 10.05
C PRO A 332 9.64 -11.48 10.21
N THR A 333 9.34 -12.46 9.35
CA THR A 333 8.08 -13.22 9.40
C THR A 333 7.87 -13.93 10.74
N GLN A 334 8.94 -14.46 11.35
CA GLN A 334 8.87 -15.15 12.64
C GLN A 334 8.36 -14.27 13.78
N ASP A 335 8.67 -12.96 13.77
CA ASP A 335 8.17 -12.04 14.79
C ASP A 335 6.64 -11.93 14.67
N VAL A 336 6.09 -11.88 13.46
CA VAL A 336 4.65 -11.85 13.22
C VAL A 336 3.97 -13.19 13.52
N VAL A 337 4.65 -14.33 13.27
CA VAL A 337 4.19 -15.65 13.74
C VAL A 337 4.08 -15.69 15.27
N ASN A 338 5.04 -15.09 15.98
CA ASN A 338 4.99 -14.96 17.45
C ASN A 338 3.84 -14.03 17.90
N ALA A 339 3.55 -12.95 17.16
CA ALA A 339 2.40 -12.10 17.42
C ALA A 339 1.07 -12.85 17.21
N LEU A 340 0.95 -13.67 16.15
CA LEU A 340 -0.21 -14.53 15.92
C LEU A 340 -0.41 -15.54 17.05
N LYS A 341 0.67 -16.15 17.54
CA LYS A 341 0.61 -17.05 18.71
C LYS A 341 0.01 -16.32 19.93
N LEU A 342 0.48 -15.11 20.23
CA LEU A 342 -0.03 -14.30 21.33
C LEU A 342 -1.50 -13.88 21.16
N PHE A 343 -1.97 -13.64 19.93
CA PHE A 343 -3.39 -13.51 19.66
C PHE A 343 -4.13 -14.81 20.00
N LEU A 344 -3.70 -15.96 19.47
CA LEU A 344 -4.33 -17.26 19.74
C LEU A 344 -4.39 -17.60 21.23
N ASP A 345 -3.32 -17.32 21.99
CA ASP A 345 -3.26 -17.51 23.44
C ASP A 345 -4.30 -16.62 24.18
N ALA A 346 -4.57 -15.41 23.69
CA ALA A 346 -5.60 -14.50 24.22
C ALA A 346 -7.05 -14.87 23.84
N GLY A 347 -7.25 -15.84 22.95
CA GLY A 347 -8.55 -16.13 22.36
C GLY A 347 -9.61 -16.61 23.37
N SER A 348 -9.20 -17.25 24.47
CA SER A 348 -10.10 -17.63 25.57
C SER A 348 -10.86 -16.44 26.16
N ASP A 349 -10.21 -15.28 26.25
CA ASP A 349 -10.79 -14.04 26.79
C ASP A 349 -11.49 -13.19 25.73
N LEU A 350 -11.04 -13.26 24.47
CA LEU A 350 -11.38 -12.28 23.43
C LEU A 350 -12.24 -12.80 22.27
N ASN A 351 -12.41 -14.13 22.07
CA ASN A 351 -13.15 -14.67 20.91
C ASN A 351 -14.61 -14.17 20.80
N VAL A 352 -15.21 -13.75 21.92
CA VAL A 352 -16.53 -13.10 21.94
C VAL A 352 -16.59 -11.76 21.21
N SER A 353 -15.44 -11.08 21.02
CA SER A 353 -15.36 -9.79 20.35
C SER A 353 -15.23 -9.95 18.83
N LEU A 354 -16.12 -9.27 18.09
CA LEU A 354 -16.15 -9.25 16.62
C LEU A 354 -14.87 -8.65 16.03
N THR A 355 -14.39 -7.54 16.59
CA THR A 355 -13.18 -6.84 16.13
C THR A 355 -11.91 -7.64 16.40
N TYR A 356 -11.89 -8.43 17.48
CA TYR A 356 -10.81 -9.37 17.76
C TYR A 356 -10.80 -10.52 16.74
N ARG A 357 -11.96 -11.08 16.39
CA ARG A 357 -12.06 -12.14 15.37
C ARG A 357 -11.61 -11.65 13.99
N TYR A 358 -12.02 -10.45 13.58
CA TYR A 358 -11.53 -9.81 12.35
C TYR A 358 -10.00 -9.67 12.35
N ASP A 359 -9.41 -9.11 13.42
CA ASP A 359 -7.95 -8.92 13.50
C ASP A 359 -7.18 -10.25 13.53
N LEU A 360 -7.75 -11.29 14.17
CA LEU A 360 -7.18 -12.64 14.18
C LEU A 360 -7.22 -13.28 12.78
N VAL A 361 -8.31 -13.11 12.03
CA VAL A 361 -8.43 -13.60 10.64
C VAL A 361 -7.41 -12.91 9.75
N ASP A 362 -7.29 -11.58 9.81
CA ASP A 362 -6.36 -10.81 8.99
C ASP A 362 -4.88 -11.14 9.33
N LEU A 363 -4.56 -11.28 10.62
CA LEU A 363 -3.22 -11.66 11.07
C LEU A 363 -2.86 -13.10 10.67
N THR A 364 -3.81 -14.04 10.77
CA THR A 364 -3.60 -15.42 10.33
C THR A 364 -3.41 -15.47 8.81
N ARG A 365 -4.23 -14.72 8.04
CA ARG A 365 -4.08 -14.56 6.59
C ARG A 365 -2.71 -13.98 6.23
N GLN A 366 -2.24 -12.92 6.89
CA GLN A 366 -0.93 -12.31 6.64
C GLN A 366 0.22 -13.30 6.91
N VAL A 367 0.16 -14.07 8.00
CA VAL A 367 1.18 -15.09 8.30
C VAL A 367 1.21 -16.19 7.23
N LEU A 368 0.04 -16.67 6.80
CA LEU A 368 -0.06 -17.72 5.78
C LEU A 368 0.31 -17.23 4.38
N SER A 369 0.02 -15.97 4.02
CA SER A 369 0.40 -15.41 2.71
C SER A 369 1.93 -15.24 2.59
N LYS A 370 2.61 -14.78 3.65
CA LYS A 370 4.07 -14.71 3.66
C LYS A 370 4.73 -16.10 3.71
N LEU A 371 4.09 -17.11 4.32
CA LEU A 371 4.52 -18.51 4.18
C LEU A 371 4.36 -19.01 2.73
N ALA A 372 3.25 -18.69 2.06
CA ALA A 372 3.04 -19.05 0.66
C ALA A 372 4.09 -18.43 -0.27
N ASN A 373 4.54 -17.20 0.01
CA ASN A 373 5.65 -16.59 -0.74
C ASN A 373 6.93 -17.43 -0.68
N GLN A 374 7.30 -17.94 0.50
CA GLN A 374 8.46 -18.83 0.63
C GLN A 374 8.24 -20.16 -0.13
N VAL A 375 7.06 -20.77 0.01
CA VAL A 375 6.72 -22.03 -0.67
C VAL A 375 6.80 -21.91 -2.20
N TYR A 376 6.42 -20.76 -2.77
CA TYR A 376 6.61 -20.48 -4.20
C TYR A 376 8.09 -20.39 -4.59
N LEU A 377 8.91 -19.69 -3.80
CA LEU A 377 10.36 -19.60 -4.05
C LEU A 377 11.04 -20.97 -3.96
N ASP A 378 10.64 -21.80 -3.00
CA ASP A 378 11.11 -23.19 -2.87
C ASP A 378 10.72 -24.01 -4.12
N ALA A 379 9.48 -23.88 -4.61
CA ALA A 379 9.00 -24.56 -5.81
C ALA A 379 9.78 -24.15 -7.08
N VAL A 380 10.00 -22.85 -7.27
CA VAL A 380 10.79 -22.31 -8.39
C VAL A 380 12.26 -22.74 -8.31
N THR A 381 12.83 -22.82 -7.11
CA THR A 381 14.20 -23.29 -6.90
C THR A 381 14.31 -24.77 -7.27
N ALA A 382 13.37 -25.60 -6.81
CA ALA A 382 13.29 -27.01 -7.21
C ALA A 382 13.12 -27.20 -8.72
N PHE A 383 12.35 -26.34 -9.40
CA PHE A 383 12.27 -26.35 -10.88
C PHE A 383 13.64 -26.09 -11.53
N ARG A 384 14.37 -25.07 -11.08
CA ARG A 384 15.72 -24.74 -11.58
C ARG A 384 16.75 -25.84 -11.34
N ASP A 385 16.62 -26.54 -10.21
CA ASP A 385 17.49 -27.64 -9.82
C ASP A 385 17.07 -28.99 -10.46
N ASN A 386 16.02 -29.00 -11.30
CA ASN A 386 15.41 -30.18 -11.93
C ASN A 386 14.84 -31.21 -10.92
N ASP A 387 14.51 -30.79 -9.70
CA ASP A 387 13.88 -31.63 -8.67
C ASP A 387 12.34 -31.60 -8.83
N GLY A 388 11.84 -32.44 -9.73
CA GLY A 388 10.39 -32.64 -9.93
C GLY A 388 9.65 -33.13 -8.68
N LYS A 389 10.31 -33.80 -7.73
CA LYS A 389 9.67 -34.28 -6.48
C LYS A 389 9.42 -33.11 -5.53
N THR A 390 10.43 -32.28 -5.29
CA THR A 390 10.28 -31.08 -4.45
C THR A 390 9.37 -30.05 -5.12
N LEU A 391 9.48 -29.84 -6.44
CA LEU A 391 8.55 -29.00 -7.20
C LEU A 391 7.10 -29.47 -7.01
N SER A 392 6.82 -30.77 -7.19
CA SER A 392 5.47 -31.31 -7.01
C SER A 392 4.98 -31.14 -5.56
N SER A 393 5.82 -31.42 -4.57
CA SER A 393 5.48 -31.26 -3.14
C SER A 393 5.14 -29.80 -2.78
N GLN A 394 6.00 -28.85 -3.17
CA GLN A 394 5.80 -27.43 -2.88
C GLN A 394 4.63 -26.84 -3.68
N SER A 395 4.41 -27.29 -4.92
CA SER A 395 3.23 -26.93 -5.72
C SER A 395 1.93 -27.39 -5.03
N HIS A 396 1.90 -28.58 -4.44
CA HIS A 396 0.77 -29.05 -3.64
C HIS A 396 0.59 -28.24 -2.36
N LYS A 397 1.68 -27.92 -1.65
CA LYS A 397 1.65 -27.08 -0.44
C LYS A 397 1.14 -25.67 -0.73
N PHE A 398 1.54 -25.05 -1.85
CA PHE A 398 1.06 -23.73 -2.27
C PHE A 398 -0.44 -23.76 -2.61
N LYS A 399 -0.88 -24.71 -3.43
CA LYS A 399 -2.31 -24.90 -3.74
C LYS A 399 -3.14 -25.12 -2.47
N GLN A 400 -2.62 -25.89 -1.50
CA GLN A 400 -3.30 -26.10 -0.21
C GLN A 400 -3.36 -24.84 0.65
N LEU A 401 -2.30 -24.02 0.67
CA LEU A 401 -2.31 -22.73 1.37
C LEU A 401 -3.40 -21.80 0.84
N ILE A 402 -3.63 -21.75 -0.49
CA ILE A 402 -4.72 -20.94 -1.06
C ILE A 402 -6.09 -21.39 -0.51
N LYS A 403 -6.36 -22.71 -0.49
CA LYS A 403 -7.62 -23.28 0.03
C LYS A 403 -7.80 -23.04 1.53
N ASP A 404 -6.74 -23.23 2.29
CA ASP A 404 -6.75 -23.00 3.74
C ASP A 404 -6.99 -21.53 4.08
N ILE A 405 -6.43 -20.60 3.31
CA ILE A 405 -6.67 -19.16 3.45
C ILE A 405 -8.10 -18.79 2.99
N ASP A 406 -8.62 -19.37 1.90
CA ASP A 406 -10.02 -19.14 1.48
C ASP A 406 -10.99 -19.58 2.59
N LYS A 407 -10.80 -20.78 3.15
CA LYS A 407 -11.58 -21.29 4.30
C LYS A 407 -11.46 -20.41 5.55
N LEU A 408 -10.30 -19.84 5.83
CA LEU A 408 -10.10 -18.91 6.94
C LEU A 408 -10.92 -17.62 6.73
N LEU A 409 -10.89 -17.07 5.52
CA LEU A 409 -11.59 -15.83 5.16
C LEU A 409 -13.10 -16.02 5.06
N ALA A 410 -13.56 -17.24 4.76
CA ALA A 410 -14.97 -17.61 4.81
C ALA A 410 -15.58 -17.45 6.23
N ALA A 411 -14.77 -17.40 7.29
CA ALA A 411 -15.23 -17.34 8.67
C ALA A 411 -15.52 -15.91 9.19
N ASP A 412 -15.41 -14.87 8.35
CA ASP A 412 -15.76 -13.49 8.73
C ASP A 412 -16.40 -12.71 7.55
N ASP A 413 -17.49 -11.99 7.84
CA ASP A 413 -18.33 -11.29 6.85
C ASP A 413 -17.56 -10.24 6.02
N ASN A 414 -16.42 -9.76 6.52
CA ASN A 414 -15.63 -8.70 5.87
C ASN A 414 -14.68 -9.21 4.77
N PHE A 415 -14.56 -10.54 4.58
CA PHE A 415 -13.63 -11.14 3.60
C PHE A 415 -14.31 -12.01 2.54
N LEU A 416 -15.56 -11.71 2.17
CA LEU A 416 -16.35 -12.52 1.23
C LEU A 416 -16.47 -11.85 -0.14
N LEU A 417 -16.14 -12.56 -1.23
CA LEU A 417 -16.35 -12.04 -2.59
C LEU A 417 -17.85 -11.79 -2.89
N GLY A 418 -18.74 -12.60 -2.32
CA GLY A 418 -20.18 -12.52 -2.60
C GLY A 418 -20.81 -11.19 -2.18
N THR A 419 -20.36 -10.58 -1.08
CA THR A 419 -20.90 -9.28 -0.62
C THR A 419 -20.55 -8.16 -1.60
N TRP A 420 -19.33 -8.17 -2.16
CA TRP A 420 -18.90 -7.25 -3.22
C TRP A 420 -19.76 -7.40 -4.48
N LEU A 421 -19.89 -8.62 -5.02
CA LEU A 421 -20.65 -8.87 -6.26
C LEU A 421 -22.15 -8.59 -6.11
N GLU A 422 -22.76 -8.91 -4.97
CA GLU A 422 -24.16 -8.55 -4.70
C GLU A 422 -24.35 -7.05 -4.47
N SER A 423 -23.35 -6.32 -3.95
CA SER A 423 -23.46 -4.86 -3.81
C SER A 423 -23.53 -4.19 -5.19
N ALA A 424 -22.71 -4.63 -6.15
CA ALA A 424 -22.75 -4.15 -7.52
C ALA A 424 -24.07 -4.50 -8.23
N LYS A 425 -24.55 -5.75 -8.10
CA LYS A 425 -25.83 -6.18 -8.72
C LYS A 425 -27.04 -5.41 -8.21
N LYS A 426 -27.06 -5.02 -6.93
CA LYS A 426 -28.15 -4.23 -6.33
C LYS A 426 -28.28 -2.81 -6.87
N LEU A 427 -27.28 -2.31 -7.60
CA LEU A 427 -27.33 -1.00 -8.26
C LEU A 427 -28.07 -1.04 -9.62
N ALA A 428 -28.28 -2.23 -10.18
CA ALA A 428 -28.87 -2.39 -11.52
C ALA A 428 -30.40 -2.27 -11.52
N LEU A 429 -30.95 -1.61 -12.54
CA LEU A 429 -32.39 -1.46 -12.76
C LEU A 429 -32.99 -2.59 -13.62
N ASN A 430 -32.14 -3.34 -14.34
CA ASN A 430 -32.58 -4.41 -15.23
C ASN A 430 -31.53 -5.55 -15.36
N PRO A 431 -31.91 -6.73 -15.89
CA PRO A 431 -30.99 -7.88 -15.99
C PRO A 431 -29.76 -7.67 -16.89
N SER A 432 -29.77 -6.68 -17.79
CA SER A 432 -28.60 -6.38 -18.63
C SER A 432 -27.56 -5.57 -17.85
N GLU A 433 -28.01 -4.53 -17.13
CA GLU A 433 -27.18 -3.80 -16.17
C GLU A 433 -26.65 -4.71 -15.06
N MET A 434 -27.47 -5.65 -14.56
CA MET A 434 -27.04 -6.57 -13.51
C MET A 434 -25.83 -7.40 -13.93
N ARG A 435 -25.85 -7.94 -15.15
CA ARG A 435 -24.69 -8.65 -15.74
C ARG A 435 -23.50 -7.73 -15.96
N GLN A 436 -23.72 -6.51 -16.46
CA GLN A 436 -22.65 -5.54 -16.67
C GLN A 436 -21.98 -5.11 -15.36
N TYR A 437 -22.76 -4.92 -14.30
CA TYR A 437 -22.25 -4.49 -13.00
C TYR A 437 -21.55 -5.62 -12.25
N GLU A 438 -22.04 -6.87 -12.37
CA GLU A 438 -21.28 -8.04 -11.90
C GLU A 438 -19.97 -8.21 -12.68
N TRP A 439 -19.98 -8.09 -14.01
CA TRP A 439 -18.77 -8.12 -14.83
C TRP A 439 -17.79 -6.99 -14.44
N ASN A 440 -18.26 -5.76 -14.26
CA ASN A 440 -17.43 -4.63 -13.79
C ASN A 440 -16.78 -4.95 -12.42
N ALA A 441 -17.57 -5.46 -11.48
CA ALA A 441 -17.13 -5.79 -10.12
C ALA A 441 -16.09 -6.92 -10.09
N ARG A 442 -16.29 -7.98 -10.90
CA ARG A 442 -15.31 -9.06 -11.11
C ARG A 442 -14.04 -8.53 -11.78
N THR A 443 -14.21 -7.69 -12.79
CA THR A 443 -13.10 -7.17 -13.62
C THR A 443 -12.18 -6.25 -12.83
N GLN A 444 -12.75 -5.35 -12.02
CA GLN A 444 -11.98 -4.41 -11.20
C GLN A 444 -11.02 -5.11 -10.23
N VAL A 445 -11.41 -6.22 -9.61
CA VAL A 445 -10.56 -6.93 -8.62
C VAL A 445 -9.64 -8.00 -9.22
N THR A 446 -9.63 -8.14 -10.55
CA THR A 446 -8.85 -9.16 -11.28
C THR A 446 -8.02 -8.55 -12.42
N MET A 447 -8.35 -8.80 -13.69
CA MET A 447 -7.55 -8.39 -14.84
C MET A 447 -7.58 -6.88 -15.11
N TRP A 448 -8.49 -6.09 -14.51
CA TRP A 448 -8.79 -4.73 -14.99
C TRP A 448 -9.17 -4.76 -16.49
N PHE A 449 -8.95 -3.66 -17.22
CA PHE A 449 -9.30 -3.50 -18.63
C PHE A 449 -8.08 -3.68 -19.55
N ASP A 450 -8.33 -3.88 -20.85
CA ASP A 450 -7.34 -3.96 -21.95
C ASP A 450 -6.42 -5.21 -21.91
N THR A 451 -6.90 -6.32 -22.52
CA THR A 451 -6.13 -7.55 -22.74
C THR A 451 -6.26 -8.07 -24.17
N THR A 452 -5.24 -8.79 -24.63
CA THR A 452 -5.27 -9.59 -25.87
C THR A 452 -5.22 -11.09 -25.54
N ILE A 453 -5.19 -11.94 -26.56
CA ILE A 453 -5.10 -13.41 -26.40
C ILE A 453 -3.82 -13.84 -25.67
N SER A 454 -2.71 -13.10 -25.80
CA SER A 454 -1.40 -13.43 -25.20
C SER A 454 -0.85 -12.37 -24.25
N ASN A 455 -1.38 -11.14 -24.28
CA ASN A 455 -0.96 -10.04 -23.41
C ASN A 455 -2.06 -9.69 -22.40
N GLN A 456 -1.72 -9.87 -21.14
CA GLN A 456 -2.50 -9.50 -19.96
C GLN A 456 -2.39 -7.98 -19.68
N SER A 457 -3.30 -7.44 -18.85
CA SER A 457 -3.42 -5.98 -18.64
C SER A 457 -2.26 -5.39 -17.84
N LYS A 458 -1.85 -4.18 -18.18
CA LYS A 458 -0.89 -3.41 -17.36
C LYS A 458 -1.39 -3.12 -15.93
N LEU A 459 -2.69 -3.31 -15.67
CA LEU A 459 -3.33 -3.18 -14.35
C LEU A 459 -3.84 -4.52 -13.77
N HIS A 460 -3.47 -5.68 -14.35
CA HIS A 460 -3.81 -6.98 -13.79
C HIS A 460 -3.42 -7.06 -12.30
N ASP A 461 -4.32 -7.64 -11.50
CA ASP A 461 -4.16 -7.81 -10.06
C ASP A 461 -3.82 -6.50 -9.30
N TYR A 462 -4.01 -5.31 -9.90
CA TYR A 462 -3.73 -4.03 -9.23
C TYR A 462 -4.61 -3.86 -8.00
N ALA A 463 -5.92 -4.12 -8.16
CA ALA A 463 -6.90 -4.08 -7.08
C ALA A 463 -7.22 -5.48 -6.54
N ASN A 464 -6.21 -6.36 -6.46
CA ASN A 464 -6.37 -7.71 -5.89
C ASN A 464 -6.94 -7.69 -4.45
N LYS A 465 -7.53 -8.82 -4.05
CA LYS A 465 -8.17 -9.02 -2.75
C LYS A 465 -7.89 -10.41 -2.20
N PHE A 466 -7.67 -10.50 -0.90
CA PHE A 466 -7.82 -11.75 -0.15
C PHE A 466 -9.27 -11.89 0.29
N TRP A 467 -10.10 -12.42 -0.61
CA TRP A 467 -11.50 -12.74 -0.34
C TRP A 467 -11.77 -14.23 -0.57
N SER A 468 -12.57 -14.84 0.31
CA SER A 468 -13.11 -16.18 0.10
C SER A 468 -13.98 -16.20 -1.16
N GLY A 469 -13.87 -17.30 -1.91
CA GLY A 469 -14.44 -17.45 -3.24
C GLY A 469 -13.54 -16.90 -4.36
N LEU A 470 -12.81 -15.79 -4.13
CA LEU A 470 -11.85 -15.27 -5.11
C LEU A 470 -10.55 -16.09 -5.12
N LEU A 471 -10.11 -16.56 -3.95
CA LEU A 471 -8.91 -17.39 -3.81
C LEU A 471 -9.07 -18.75 -4.49
N GLU A 472 -10.09 -19.54 -4.15
CA GLU A 472 -10.35 -20.81 -4.84
C GLU A 472 -10.92 -20.63 -6.25
N GLY A 473 -11.73 -19.58 -6.50
CA GLY A 473 -12.39 -19.37 -7.79
C GLY A 473 -11.51 -18.78 -8.88
N TYR A 474 -10.49 -17.97 -8.55
CA TYR A 474 -9.68 -17.22 -9.51
C TYR A 474 -8.16 -17.44 -9.35
N TYR A 475 -7.61 -17.32 -8.14
CA TYR A 475 -6.16 -17.42 -7.92
C TYR A 475 -5.64 -18.87 -7.94
N LEU A 476 -6.39 -19.82 -7.35
CA LEU A 476 -6.01 -21.24 -7.32
C LEU A 476 -5.89 -21.88 -8.72
N PRO A 477 -6.81 -21.65 -9.68
CA PRO A 477 -6.64 -22.16 -11.05
C PRO A 477 -5.39 -21.60 -11.73
N ARG A 478 -5.13 -20.28 -11.63
CA ARG A 478 -3.93 -19.63 -12.22
C ARG A 478 -2.62 -20.21 -11.66
N ALA A 479 -2.55 -20.43 -10.35
CA ALA A 479 -1.40 -21.09 -9.73
C ALA A 479 -1.29 -22.56 -10.16
N SER A 480 -2.42 -23.26 -10.28
CA SER A 480 -2.46 -24.68 -10.66
C SER A 480 -2.01 -24.90 -12.10
N THR A 481 -2.40 -24.06 -13.05
CA THR A 481 -1.91 -24.16 -14.44
C THR A 481 -0.41 -23.89 -14.51
N TYR A 482 0.09 -22.82 -13.86
CA TYR A 482 1.53 -22.52 -13.83
C TYR A 482 2.39 -23.70 -13.36
N PHE A 483 2.07 -24.26 -12.18
CA PHE A 483 2.83 -25.39 -11.66
C PHE A 483 2.70 -26.66 -12.51
N SER A 484 1.56 -26.85 -13.20
CA SER A 484 1.38 -27.97 -14.13
C SER A 484 2.25 -27.82 -15.38
N HIS A 485 2.38 -26.61 -15.93
CA HIS A 485 3.31 -26.32 -17.02
C HIS A 485 4.78 -26.50 -16.58
N LEU A 486 5.17 -26.07 -15.37
CA LEU A 486 6.53 -26.32 -14.86
C LEU A 486 6.84 -27.80 -14.68
N LEU A 487 5.91 -28.58 -14.11
CA LEU A 487 6.08 -30.03 -13.96
C LEU A 487 6.21 -30.71 -15.33
N LYS A 488 5.32 -30.35 -16.28
CA LYS A 488 5.36 -30.86 -17.65
C LYS A 488 6.68 -30.57 -18.35
N SER A 489 7.23 -29.35 -18.21
CA SER A 489 8.55 -29.01 -18.75
C SER A 489 9.69 -29.89 -18.20
N LEU A 490 9.65 -30.26 -16.92
CA LEU A 490 10.63 -31.22 -16.36
C LEU A 490 10.40 -32.66 -16.85
N GLU A 491 9.14 -33.09 -16.97
CA GLU A 491 8.78 -34.45 -17.43
C GLU A 491 9.12 -34.68 -18.90
N GLU A 492 8.89 -33.68 -19.76
CA GLU A 492 9.18 -33.72 -21.20
C GLU A 492 10.62 -33.28 -21.54
N ASN A 493 11.36 -32.75 -20.56
CA ASN A 493 12.69 -32.14 -20.73
C ASN A 493 12.68 -31.03 -21.81
N GLU A 494 11.65 -30.17 -21.77
CA GLU A 494 11.45 -29.01 -22.64
C GLU A 494 11.49 -27.69 -21.85
N SER A 495 11.74 -26.56 -22.52
CA SER A 495 11.69 -25.25 -21.88
C SER A 495 10.25 -24.87 -21.46
N PHE A 496 10.13 -23.99 -20.47
CA PHE A 496 8.83 -23.48 -20.02
C PHE A 496 8.16 -22.64 -21.11
N LYS A 497 7.04 -23.13 -21.64
CA LYS A 497 6.26 -22.47 -22.70
C LYS A 497 5.38 -21.34 -22.15
N MET A 498 6.06 -20.27 -21.71
CA MET A 498 5.46 -19.06 -21.14
C MET A 498 4.26 -18.52 -21.92
N GLU A 499 4.32 -18.46 -23.25
CA GLU A 499 3.24 -17.90 -24.06
C GLU A 499 1.99 -18.78 -24.07
N ASP A 500 2.15 -20.11 -24.02
CA ASP A 500 1.03 -21.05 -23.97
C ASP A 500 0.33 -21.00 -22.60
N TRP A 501 1.12 -20.95 -21.52
CA TRP A 501 0.61 -20.69 -20.17
C TRP A 501 -0.15 -19.35 -20.11
N ARG A 502 0.40 -18.27 -20.69
CA ARG A 502 -0.27 -16.95 -20.76
C ARG A 502 -1.63 -17.03 -21.45
N LYS A 503 -1.69 -17.62 -22.65
CA LYS A 503 -2.95 -17.79 -23.39
C LYS A 503 -4.00 -18.52 -22.57
N GLU A 504 -3.59 -19.60 -21.88
CA GLU A 504 -4.48 -20.39 -21.04
C GLU A 504 -5.04 -19.58 -19.85
N TRP A 505 -4.17 -18.92 -19.07
CA TRP A 505 -4.64 -18.22 -17.87
C TRP A 505 -5.39 -16.92 -18.18
N ILE A 506 -5.05 -16.21 -19.28
CA ILE A 506 -5.82 -15.05 -19.74
C ILE A 506 -7.22 -15.47 -20.21
N ALA A 507 -7.32 -16.55 -21.00
CA ALA A 507 -8.62 -17.08 -21.45
C ALA A 507 -9.48 -17.54 -20.27
N PHE A 508 -8.87 -18.18 -19.27
CA PHE A 508 -9.52 -18.49 -17.99
C PHE A 508 -10.01 -17.22 -17.27
N SER A 509 -9.18 -16.19 -17.13
CA SER A 509 -9.54 -14.95 -16.43
C SER A 509 -10.72 -14.24 -17.08
N ASN A 510 -10.70 -14.10 -18.42
CA ASN A 510 -11.79 -13.47 -19.17
C ASN A 510 -13.10 -14.28 -19.05
N LYS A 511 -13.02 -15.62 -18.99
CA LYS A 511 -14.17 -16.48 -18.71
C LYS A 511 -14.71 -16.30 -17.29
N TRP A 512 -13.83 -16.21 -16.28
CA TRP A 512 -14.23 -16.02 -14.88
C TRP A 512 -14.93 -14.66 -14.65
N GLN A 513 -14.44 -13.61 -15.32
CA GLN A 513 -15.07 -12.28 -15.29
C GLN A 513 -16.46 -12.25 -15.92
N ALA A 514 -16.68 -13.01 -17.00
CA ALA A 514 -17.97 -13.21 -17.63
C ALA A 514 -18.87 -14.24 -16.90
N GLY A 515 -18.38 -14.87 -15.84
CA GLY A 515 -19.10 -15.84 -15.04
C GLY A 515 -20.19 -15.22 -14.17
N THR A 516 -21.15 -16.04 -13.77
CA THR A 516 -22.28 -15.68 -12.89
C THR A 516 -22.42 -16.66 -11.72
N GLU A 517 -21.30 -17.25 -11.28
CA GLU A 517 -21.25 -18.16 -10.13
C GLU A 517 -21.67 -17.41 -8.86
N LEU A 518 -22.47 -18.06 -8.02
CA LEU A 518 -22.91 -17.49 -6.75
C LEU A 518 -21.86 -17.77 -5.66
N TYR A 519 -21.58 -16.76 -4.84
CA TYR A 519 -20.65 -16.86 -3.71
C TYR A 519 -21.38 -16.56 -2.39
N PRO A 520 -20.92 -17.11 -1.24
CA PRO A 520 -21.54 -16.85 0.05
C PRO A 520 -21.61 -15.36 0.41
N LEU A 521 -22.73 -14.96 1.01
CA LEU A 521 -22.99 -13.58 1.46
C LEU A 521 -22.86 -13.42 2.98
N LYS A 522 -22.60 -14.53 3.68
CA LYS A 522 -22.45 -14.63 5.12
C LYS A 522 -21.36 -15.62 5.47
N ALA A 523 -20.67 -15.31 6.56
CA ALA A 523 -19.58 -16.12 7.08
C ALA A 523 -20.05 -17.50 7.54
N GLU A 524 -19.19 -18.50 7.36
CA GLU A 524 -19.38 -19.86 7.85
C GLU A 524 -18.10 -20.36 8.52
N GLY A 525 -18.27 -21.01 9.68
CA GLY A 525 -17.17 -21.56 10.49
C GLY A 525 -16.78 -20.70 11.69
N ASP A 526 -15.97 -21.28 12.57
CA ASP A 526 -15.40 -20.61 13.74
C ASP A 526 -14.01 -20.07 13.39
N ALA A 527 -13.91 -18.75 13.23
CA ALA A 527 -12.68 -18.04 12.92
C ALA A 527 -11.52 -18.37 13.88
N PHE A 528 -11.78 -18.54 15.17
CA PHE A 528 -10.74 -18.86 16.16
C PHE A 528 -10.29 -20.31 16.04
N ALA A 529 -11.24 -21.25 15.93
CA ALA A 529 -10.92 -22.67 15.77
C ALA A 529 -10.15 -22.94 14.46
N ILE A 530 -10.55 -22.27 13.36
CA ILE A 530 -9.84 -22.36 12.08
C ILE A 530 -8.44 -21.74 12.18
N SER A 531 -8.31 -20.53 12.73
CA SER A 531 -7.01 -19.87 12.88
C SER A 531 -6.03 -20.72 13.71
N LYS A 532 -6.51 -21.30 14.82
CA LYS A 532 -5.72 -22.21 15.67
C LYS A 532 -5.29 -23.47 14.91
N ALA A 533 -6.21 -24.14 14.23
CA ALA A 533 -5.91 -25.35 13.47
C ALA A 533 -4.90 -25.10 12.33
N LEU A 534 -4.98 -23.95 11.65
CA LEU A 534 -4.02 -23.56 10.62
C LEU A 534 -2.64 -23.22 11.21
N PHE A 535 -2.59 -22.54 12.36
CA PHE A 535 -1.35 -22.29 13.07
C PHE A 535 -0.65 -23.61 13.48
N GLU A 536 -1.39 -24.54 14.07
CA GLU A 536 -0.88 -25.87 14.44
C GLU A 536 -0.40 -26.66 13.21
N LYS A 537 -1.16 -26.62 12.10
CA LYS A 537 -0.84 -27.30 10.83
C LYS A 537 0.48 -26.83 10.22
N TYR A 538 0.75 -25.53 10.24
CA TYR A 538 1.89 -24.93 9.52
C TYR A 538 3.10 -24.57 10.39
N PHE A 539 2.91 -24.31 11.69
CA PHE A 539 3.96 -23.84 12.61
C PHE A 539 4.06 -24.66 13.91
N GLY A 540 3.14 -25.60 14.15
CA GLY A 540 3.10 -26.38 15.40
C GLY A 540 4.34 -27.28 15.64
N LYS A 541 5.12 -27.58 14.59
CA LYS A 541 6.35 -28.38 14.69
C LYS A 541 7.57 -27.56 15.12
N ASP A 542 7.55 -26.24 14.96
CA ASP A 542 8.67 -25.35 15.32
C ASP A 542 8.61 -24.87 16.78
N ILE A 543 7.68 -25.44 17.56
CA ILE A 543 7.36 -25.08 18.96
C ILE A 543 7.59 -26.26 19.93
N ALA A 544 7.86 -27.46 19.40
CA ALA A 544 7.97 -28.73 20.14
C ALA A 544 9.42 -29.08 20.53
#